data_AF-A0A9D8N0C3-F1
#
_entry.id   AF-A0A9D8N0C3-F1
#
_cell.length_a   1.000
_cell.length_b   1.000
_cell.length_c   1.000
_cell.angle_alpha   90.00
_cell.angle_beta   90.00
_cell.angle_gamma   90.00
#
_symmetry.space_group_name_H-M   'P 1'
#
loop_
_entity.id
_entity.type
_entity.pdbx_description
1 polymer ?
#
loop_
_entity_poly.entity_id
_entity_poly.type
_entity_poly.pdbx_seq_one_letter_code
_entity_poly.pdbx_strand_id
1 'polypeptide(L)' 'MTNNATMQGVYVNVPVVDWSLFRELVRKFGWQVETCEQMLDRFVSSRPAEPKLSEEEIMDEVRAVRYAK' A
#
# COMPACT_ATOMS: atom_id res chain seq x y z
N MET A 1 -12.27 20.86 -10.92
CA MET A 1 -11.03 20.38 -11.58
C MET A 1 -10.75 18.98 -11.05
N THR A 2 -11.17 17.96 -11.79
CA THR A 2 -10.91 16.55 -11.44
C THR A 2 -9.48 16.21 -11.85
N ASN A 3 -8.57 16.27 -10.88
CA ASN A 3 -7.21 15.74 -11.06
C ASN A 3 -7.30 14.21 -11.16
N ASN A 4 -7.45 13.68 -12.38
CA ASN A 4 -7.08 12.30 -12.70
C ASN A 4 -5.54 12.20 -12.62
N ALA A 5 -5.00 12.27 -11.42
CA ALA A 5 -3.62 11.87 -11.14
C ALA A 5 -3.64 10.34 -11.04
N THR A 6 -3.65 9.66 -12.19
CA THR A 6 -3.37 8.22 -12.26
C THR A 6 -2.01 8.02 -11.62
N MET A 7 -1.98 7.46 -10.41
CA MET A 7 -0.75 7.28 -9.65
C MET A 7 0.16 6.31 -10.42
N GLN A 8 1.14 6.86 -11.16
CA GLN A 8 2.14 6.09 -11.92
C GLN A 8 3.30 5.70 -11.00
N GLY A 9 3.02 4.89 -9.98
CA GLY A 9 4.07 4.27 -9.19
C GLY A 9 4.69 3.10 -9.95
N VAL A 10 6.01 2.91 -9.84
CA VAL A 10 6.71 1.72 -10.35
C VAL A 10 7.35 0.97 -9.19
N TYR A 11 7.27 -0.36 -9.23
CA TYR A 11 7.96 -1.21 -8.27
C TYR A 11 9.29 -1.66 -8.87
N VAL A 12 10.37 -1.42 -8.14
CA VAL A 12 11.72 -1.79 -8.55
C VAL A 12 12.39 -2.56 -7.42
N ASN A 13 13.07 -3.64 -7.78
CA ASN A 13 13.93 -4.37 -6.84
C ASN A 13 15.31 -3.74 -6.87
N VAL A 14 15.73 -3.13 -5.75
CA VAL A 14 17.04 -2.51 -5.60
C VAL A 14 17.86 -3.35 -4.62
N PRO A 15 19.05 -3.83 -5.00
CA PRO A 15 19.95 -4.50 -4.07
C PRO A 15 20.27 -3.59 -2.87
N VAL A 16 20.36 -4.17 -1.67
CA VAL A 16 20.60 -3.40 -0.43
C VAL A 16 21.87 -2.54 -0.51
N VAL A 17 22.90 -3.06 -1.19
CA VAL A 17 24.18 -2.36 -1.39
C VAL A 17 24.06 -1.07 -2.21
N ASP A 18 23.05 -0.97 -3.08
CA ASP A 18 22.85 0.15 -3.99
C ASP A 18 21.79 1.15 -3.48
N TRP A 19 21.17 0.86 -2.33
CA TRP A 19 20.03 1.63 -1.82
C TRP A 19 20.37 3.09 -1.52
N SER A 20 21.58 3.36 -1.03
CA SER A 20 22.07 4.71 -0.73
C SER A 20 22.14 5.55 -2.01
N LEU A 21 22.75 5.01 -3.06
CA LEU A 21 22.86 5.66 -4.38
C LEU A 21 21.48 5.89 -4.99
N PHE A 22 20.62 4.86 -4.96
CA PHE A 22 19.27 4.96 -5.50
C PHE A 22 18.45 6.07 -4.80
N ARG A 23 18.54 6.16 -3.48
CA ARG A 23 17.87 7.22 -2.70
C ARG A 23 18.35 8.62 -3.10
N GLU A 24 19.64 8.79 -3.36
CA GLU A 24 20.16 10.07 -3.84
C GLU A 24 19.61 10.45 -5.22
N LEU A 25 19.51 9.48 -6.14
CA LEU A 25 18.93 9.70 -7.47
C LEU A 25 17.46 10.08 -7.34
N VAL A 26 16.66 9.30 -6.60
CA VAL A 26 15.25 9.58 -6.32
C VAL A 26 15.07 11.01 -5.81
N ARG A 27 15.88 11.42 -4.82
CA ARG A 27 15.84 12.79 -4.28
C ARG A 27 16.17 13.85 -5.34
N LYS A 28 17.19 13.63 -6.19
CA LYS A 28 17.58 14.56 -7.25
C LYS A 28 16.49 14.73 -8.32
N PHE A 29 15.76 13.66 -8.63
CA PHE A 29 14.66 13.68 -9.59
C PHE A 29 13.33 14.17 -8.99
N GLY A 30 13.30 14.51 -7.69
CA GLY A 30 12.09 14.94 -7.00
C GLY A 30 11.06 13.82 -6.84
N TRP A 31 11.51 12.57 -6.90
CA TRP A 31 10.65 11.40 -6.72
C TRP A 31 10.54 11.05 -5.24
N GLN A 32 9.46 10.36 -4.89
CA GLN A 32 9.29 9.74 -3.58
C GLN A 32 9.50 8.24 -3.71
N VAL A 33 10.13 7.65 -2.70
CA VAL A 33 10.32 6.21 -2.61
C VAL A 33 9.85 5.75 -1.24
N GLU A 34 9.18 4.60 -1.23
CA GLU A 34 8.75 3.92 -0.02
C GLU A 34 9.16 2.45 -0.14
N THR A 35 9.64 1.87 0.95
CA THR A 35 9.86 0.43 0.99
C THR A 35 8.52 -0.29 1.17
N CYS A 36 8.45 -1.56 0.77
CA CYS A 36 7.26 -2.38 1.01
C CYS A 36 6.91 -2.45 2.51
N GLU A 37 7.91 -2.44 3.39
CA GLU A 37 7.75 -2.41 4.85
C GLU A 37 7.08 -1.10 5.29
N GLN A 38 7.54 0.05 4.80
CA GLN A 38 6.92 1.35 5.12
C GLN A 38 5.48 1.45 4.61
N MET A 39 5.21 0.89 3.44
CA MET A 39 3.86 0.82 2.88
C MET A 39 2.96 -0.07 3.74
N LEU A 40 3.47 -1.23 4.19
CA LEU A 40 2.76 -2.15 5.07
C LEU A 40 2.47 -1.50 6.43
N ASP A 41 3.45 -0.83 7.03
CA ASP A 41 3.29 -0.14 8.31
C ASP A 41 2.22 0.95 8.22
N ARG A 42 2.26 1.77 7.16
CA ARG A 42 1.22 2.79 6.93
C ARG A 42 -0.16 2.16 6.80
N PHE A 43 -0.28 1.07 6.04
CA PHE A 43 -1.55 0.36 5.90
C PHE A 43 -2.06 -0.13 7.26
N VAL A 44 -1.19 -0.80 8.02
CA VAL A 44 -1.48 -1.29 9.38
C VAL A 44 -1.92 -0.16 10.31
N SER A 45 -1.26 1.00 10.27
CA SER A 45 -1.60 2.18 11.07
C SER A 45 -2.87 2.89 10.60
N SER A 46 -3.23 2.79 9.32
CA SER A 46 -4.44 3.40 8.75
C SER A 46 -5.73 2.65 9.14
N ARG A 47 -5.61 1.49 9.79
CA ARG A 47 -6.76 0.68 10.19
C ARG A 47 -7.64 1.44 11.20
N PRO A 48 -8.96 1.51 10.99
CA PRO A 48 -9.87 2.13 11.94
C PRO A 48 -9.84 1.34 13.26
N ALA A 49 -9.75 2.05 14.39
CA ALA A 49 -9.77 1.44 15.72
C ALA A 49 -11.11 0.74 16.00
N GLU A 50 -12.20 1.34 15.52
CA GLU A 50 -13.54 0.78 15.58
C GLU A 50 -14.07 0.65 14.14
N PRO A 51 -13.89 -0.51 13.50
CA PRO A 51 -14.50 -0.74 12.20
C PRO A 51 -16.02 -0.72 12.34
N LYS A 52 -16.70 0.08 11.52
CA LYS A 52 -18.16 0.02 11.35
C LYS A 52 -18.53 -1.18 10.48
N LEU A 53 -18.27 -2.36 11.00
CA LEU A 53 -18.60 -3.64 10.38
C LEU A 53 -19.41 -4.43 11.40
N SER A 54 -20.62 -4.80 11.01
CA SER A 54 -21.43 -5.73 11.78
C SER A 54 -20.87 -7.15 11.67
N GLU A 55 -21.17 -7.99 12.65
CA GLU A 55 -20.81 -9.41 12.62
C GLU A 55 -21.44 -10.13 11.41
N GLU A 56 -22.63 -9.70 10.99
CA GLU A 56 -23.33 -10.21 9.81
C GLU A 56 -22.56 -9.90 8.52
N GLU A 57 -22.10 -8.66 8.32
CA GLU A 57 -21.28 -8.27 7.16
C GLU A 57 -19.96 -9.05 7.09
N ILE A 58 -19.31 -9.28 8.24
CA ILE A 58 -18.08 -10.09 8.30
C ILE A 58 -18.38 -11.54 7.89
N MET A 59 -19.47 -12.11 8.41
CA MET A 59 -19.83 -13.49 8.12
C MET A 59 -20.29 -13.68 6.68
N ASP A 60 -20.93 -12.68 6.08
CA ASP A 60 -21.31 -12.70 4.66
C ASP A 60 -20.09 -12.69 3.75
N GLU A 61 -19.07 -11.89 4.05
CA GLU A 61 -17.82 -11.89 3.27
C GLU A 61 -17.06 -13.22 3.42
N VAL A 62 -16.98 -13.78 4.63
CA VAL A 62 -16.41 -15.11 4.86
C VAL A 62 -17.17 -16.19 4.09
N ARG A 63 -18.51 -16.11 4.07
CA ARG A 63 -19.35 -17.05 3.33
C ARG A 63 -19.14 -16.92 1.82
N ALA A 64 -19.07 -15.70 1.30
CA ALA A 64 -18.81 -15.43 -0.10
C ALA A 64 -17.44 -15.99 -0.53
N VAL A 65 -16.39 -15.85 0.28
CA VAL A 65 -15.07 -16.40 -0.08
C VAL A 65 -15.01 -17.92 0.04
N ARG A 66 -15.62 -18.51 1.09
CA ARG A 66 -15.48 -19.95 1.38
C ARG A 66 -16.49 -20.84 0.65
N TYR A 67 -17.70 -20.35 0.43
CA TYR A 67 -18.83 -21.16 -0.03
C TYR A 67 -19.42 -20.70 -1.36
N ALA A 68 -18.89 -19.68 -2.02
CA ALA A 68 -19.29 -19.32 -3.39
C ALA A 68 -18.74 -20.28 -4.47
N LYS A 69 -18.53 -21.56 -4.12
CA LYS A 69 -18.27 -22.63 -5.08
C LYS A 69 -19.57 -23.30 -5.50
#